data_AF-A0A3N4NDN5-F1
#
_entry.id   AF-A0A3N4NDN5-F1
#
_cell.length_a   1.000
_cell.length_b   1.000
_cell.length_c   1.000
_cell.angle_alpha   90.00
_cell.angle_beta   90.00
_cell.angle_gamma   90.00
#
_symmetry.space_group_name_H-M   'P 1'
#
loop_
_entity.id
_entity.type
_entity.pdbx_description
1 polymer ?
#
loop_
_entity_poly.entity_id
_entity_poly.type
_entity_poly.pdbx_seq_one_letter_code
_entity_poly.pdbx_strand_id
1 'polypeptide(L)'
;MSNELNDTVKEAAQSAKEAVINRFSGAFTAYLVTSWLAFNWSNIALLFMSKATIEQRIQAIYGQENLYIQYLISPIIAGFLLSIAIPAVNAFVVTITSKFSALSEVGQEKARAELSTQISSQRAKKLAIDKKIEFLNEEKASLEIQVDSLKTELKKLKSKIQPSEQAIWGVALKANKLLNQLRDIRFLSESDATVTAEHIAELFSEEDLSDAERWYNQMTDTFGTNISKAMVDKPADLYLSPELIKEALEYAAKRKTPSAPPLA
;
A
#
# COMPACT_ATOMS: atom_id res chain seq x y z
N MET A 1 42.67 33.78 58.40
CA MET A 1 44.02 33.20 58.48
C MET A 1 44.14 31.85 57.78
N SER A 2 43.25 30.87 58.00
CA SER A 2 43.27 29.58 57.28
C SER A 2 42.98 29.69 55.77
N ASN A 3 42.07 30.58 55.35
CA ASN A 3 41.73 30.76 53.92
C ASN A 3 42.83 31.48 53.14
N GLU A 4 43.43 32.56 53.68
CA GLU A 4 44.57 33.25 53.04
C GLU A 4 45.80 32.35 52.89
N LEU A 5 46.07 31.47 53.87
CA LEU A 5 47.15 30.50 53.78
C LEU A 5 46.89 29.47 52.67
N ASN A 6 45.63 29.09 52.47
CA ASN A 6 45.25 28.13 51.43
C ASN A 6 45.30 28.78 50.03
N ASP A 7 44.91 30.05 49.92
CA ASP A 7 44.94 30.81 48.67
C ASP A 7 46.37 31.11 48.22
N THR A 8 47.27 31.47 49.16
CA THR A 8 48.70 31.67 48.87
C THR A 8 49.42 30.38 48.46
N VAL A 9 49.11 29.24 49.08
CA VAL A 9 49.62 27.92 48.66
C VAL A 9 49.11 27.56 47.26
N LYS A 10 47.84 27.87 46.97
CA LYS A 10 47.23 27.60 45.67
C LYS A 10 47.82 28.48 44.57
N GLU A 11 48.04 29.76 44.83
CA GLU A 11 48.71 30.69 43.89
C GLU A 11 50.17 30.32 43.63
N ALA A 12 50.91 29.89 44.67
CA ALA A 12 52.27 29.41 44.53
C ALA A 12 52.33 28.11 43.70
N ALA A 13 51.39 27.18 43.93
CA ALA A 13 51.28 25.95 43.15
C ALA A 13 50.90 26.23 41.68
N GLN A 14 50.00 27.19 41.45
CA GLN A 14 49.58 27.61 40.11
C GLN A 14 50.76 28.25 39.35
N SER A 15 51.49 29.17 40.00
CA SER A 15 52.66 29.83 39.43
C SER A 15 53.80 28.86 39.15
N ALA A 16 54.04 27.90 40.05
CA ALA A 16 55.02 26.84 39.84
C ALA A 16 54.64 25.94 38.67
N LYS A 17 53.35 25.58 38.55
CA LYS A 17 52.82 24.79 37.45
C LYS A 17 52.98 25.53 36.11
N GLU A 18 52.66 26.81 36.05
CA GLU A 18 52.83 27.63 34.84
C GLU A 18 54.30 27.83 34.47
N ALA A 19 55.19 28.05 35.44
CA ALA A 19 56.62 28.17 35.19
C ALA A 19 57.24 26.85 34.67
N VAL A 20 56.77 25.70 35.20
CA VAL A 20 57.13 24.37 34.71
C VAL A 20 56.60 24.17 33.29
N ILE A 21 55.32 24.44 33.05
CA ILE A 21 54.70 24.30 31.72
C ILE A 21 55.40 25.18 30.68
N ASN A 22 55.72 26.44 31.01
CA ASN A 22 56.38 27.36 30.09
C ASN A 22 57.82 26.94 29.77
N ARG A 23 58.56 26.38 30.74
CA ARG A 23 59.92 25.85 30.51
C ARG A 23 59.94 24.54 29.72
N PHE A 24 58.88 23.73 29.82
CA PHE A 24 58.76 22.45 29.12
C PHE A 24 57.77 22.47 27.94
N SER A 25 57.45 23.66 27.42
CA SER A 25 56.41 23.89 26.39
C SER A 25 56.73 23.35 24.98
N GLY A 26 57.97 22.94 24.72
CA GLY A 26 58.38 22.37 23.44
C GLY A 26 58.18 20.85 23.38
N ALA A 27 57.79 20.32 22.22
CA ALA A 27 57.61 18.87 22.01
C ALA A 27 58.88 18.08 22.36
N PHE A 28 60.06 18.56 21.94
CA PHE A 28 61.36 17.98 22.29
C PHE A 28 61.56 17.89 23.81
N THR A 29 61.29 19.00 24.47
CA THR A 29 61.46 19.15 25.92
C THR A 29 60.48 18.26 26.69
N ALA A 30 59.25 18.13 26.20
CA ALA A 30 58.27 17.18 26.75
C ALA A 30 58.78 15.74 26.66
N TYR A 31 59.32 15.30 25.51
CA TYR A 31 59.86 13.95 25.37
C TYR A 31 61.07 13.69 26.29
N LEU A 32 61.94 14.67 26.48
CA LEU A 32 63.05 14.57 27.44
C LEU A 32 62.56 14.40 28.88
N VAL A 33 61.59 15.22 29.31
CA VAL A 33 61.02 15.12 30.67
C VAL A 33 60.28 13.79 30.84
N THR A 34 59.46 13.39 29.87
CA THR A 34 58.73 12.13 29.91
C THR A 34 59.69 10.94 29.97
N SER A 35 60.75 10.95 29.16
CA SER A 35 61.75 9.89 29.19
C SER A 35 62.51 9.86 30.52
N TRP A 36 62.93 11.02 31.04
CA TRP A 36 63.60 11.11 32.34
C TRP A 36 62.71 10.57 33.47
N LEU A 37 61.44 10.98 33.52
CA LEU A 37 60.47 10.49 34.50
C LEU A 37 60.26 8.98 34.39
N ALA A 38 60.14 8.46 33.16
CA ALA A 38 59.92 7.03 32.94
C ALA A 38 61.10 6.18 33.43
N PHE A 39 62.34 6.61 33.14
CA PHE A 39 63.54 5.89 33.57
C PHE A 39 63.84 6.08 35.06
N ASN A 40 63.54 7.25 35.64
CA ASN A 40 63.76 7.54 37.06
C ASN A 40 62.58 7.14 37.96
N TRP A 41 61.55 6.50 37.40
CA TRP A 41 60.31 6.22 38.12
C TRP A 41 60.53 5.40 39.40
N SER A 42 61.42 4.40 39.35
CA SER A 42 61.79 3.59 40.50
C SER A 42 62.43 4.41 41.63
N ASN A 43 63.33 5.32 41.30
CA ASN A 43 64.02 6.19 42.26
C ASN A 43 63.06 7.23 42.87
N ILE A 44 62.15 7.78 42.07
CA ILE A 44 61.09 8.67 42.56
C ILE A 44 60.16 7.91 43.50
N ALA A 45 59.70 6.71 43.12
CA ALA A 45 58.87 5.87 43.97
C ALA A 45 59.59 5.50 45.28
N LEU A 46 60.88 5.18 45.24
CA LEU A 46 61.68 4.89 46.44
C LEU A 46 61.80 6.11 47.36
N LEU A 47 61.98 7.32 46.80
CA LEU A 47 62.11 8.55 47.58
C LEU A 47 60.80 8.94 48.28
N PHE A 48 59.66 8.76 47.62
CA PHE A 48 58.37 9.25 48.15
C PHE A 48 57.48 8.18 48.78
N MET A 49 57.59 6.91 48.34
CA MET A 49 56.67 5.84 48.76
C MET A 49 57.32 4.81 49.68
N SER A 50 58.64 4.83 49.85
CA SER A 50 59.32 3.91 50.78
C SER A 50 59.05 4.28 52.24
N LYS A 51 59.09 3.28 53.12
CA LYS A 51 59.09 3.45 54.59
C LYS A 51 60.49 3.53 55.20
N ALA A 52 61.54 3.35 54.39
CA ALA A 52 62.94 3.40 54.83
C ALA A 52 63.33 4.81 55.34
N THR A 53 64.39 4.94 56.15
CA THR A 53 64.86 6.28 56.54
C THR A 53 65.41 7.04 55.33
N ILE A 54 65.56 8.36 55.44
CA ILE A 54 66.06 9.20 54.34
C ILE A 54 67.47 8.74 53.92
N GLU A 55 68.32 8.42 54.89
CA GLU A 55 69.69 7.93 54.67
C GLU A 55 69.69 6.61 53.91
N GLN A 56 68.80 5.68 54.28
CA GLN A 56 68.67 4.38 53.61
C GLN A 56 68.22 4.53 52.16
N ARG A 57 67.30 5.46 51.87
CA ARG A 57 66.84 5.74 50.50
C ARG A 57 67.96 6.33 49.64
N ILE A 58 68.71 7.27 50.19
CA ILE A 58 69.85 7.89 49.49
C ILE A 58 70.92 6.84 49.21
N GLN A 59 71.29 6.02 50.19
CA GLN A 59 72.26 4.93 50.00
C GLN A 59 71.79 3.90 48.96
N ALA A 60 70.50 3.56 48.95
CA ALA A 60 69.92 2.66 47.97
C ALA A 60 69.91 3.22 46.54
N ILE A 61 69.91 4.54 46.36
CA ILE A 61 70.03 5.18 45.03
C ILE A 61 71.49 5.28 44.61
N TYR A 62 72.37 5.75 45.51
CA TYR A 62 73.80 5.89 45.21
C TYR A 62 74.52 4.55 45.05
N GLY A 63 74.01 3.48 45.66
CA GLY A 63 74.54 2.12 45.51
C GLY A 63 74.15 1.41 44.22
N GLN A 64 73.36 2.04 43.34
CA GLN A 64 72.98 1.44 42.06
C GLN A 64 74.15 1.45 41.07
N GLU A 65 74.40 0.30 40.44
CA GLU A 65 75.38 0.21 39.37
C GLU A 65 74.99 1.10 38.19
N ASN A 66 75.98 1.76 37.60
CA ASN A 66 75.80 2.60 36.41
C ASN A 66 74.72 3.69 36.55
N LEU A 67 74.51 4.20 37.76
CA LEU A 67 73.49 5.22 38.09
C LEU A 67 73.43 6.35 37.04
N TYR A 68 74.56 6.95 36.71
CA TYR A 68 74.63 8.06 35.76
C TYR A 68 74.26 7.63 34.33
N ILE A 69 74.67 6.45 33.88
CA ILE A 69 74.37 5.98 32.53
C ILE A 69 72.88 5.65 32.42
N GLN A 70 72.33 4.93 33.40
CA GLN A 70 70.96 4.42 33.34
C GLN A 70 69.90 5.51 33.60
N TYR A 71 70.17 6.44 34.51
CA TYR A 71 69.18 7.40 35.00
C TYR A 71 69.42 8.85 34.57
N LEU A 72 70.59 9.17 33.99
CA LEU A 72 70.90 10.49 33.45
C LEU A 72 71.13 10.47 31.94
N ILE A 73 72.00 9.59 31.43
CA ILE A 73 72.37 9.57 30.00
C ILE A 73 71.31 8.86 29.14
N SER A 74 70.90 7.65 29.52
CA SER A 74 69.91 6.84 28.77
C SER A 74 68.57 7.57 28.53
N PRO A 75 68.01 8.31 29.50
CA PRO A 75 66.77 9.05 29.27
C PRO A 75 66.94 10.25 28.32
N ILE A 76 68.12 10.88 28.28
CA ILE A 76 68.40 11.95 27.32
C ILE A 76 68.43 11.39 25.90
N ILE A 77 69.11 10.25 25.71
CA ILE A 77 69.18 9.57 24.41
C ILE A 77 67.78 9.10 23.99
N ALA A 78 67.03 8.47 24.88
CA ALA A 78 65.68 7.99 24.60
C ALA A 78 64.71 9.14 24.29
N GLY A 79 64.75 10.25 25.04
CA GLY A 79 63.95 11.44 24.77
C GLY A 79 64.29 12.09 23.43
N PHE A 80 65.58 12.14 23.07
CA PHE A 80 66.03 12.61 21.75
C PHE A 80 65.51 11.70 20.62
N LEU A 81 65.65 10.38 20.75
CA LEU A 81 65.15 9.41 19.77
C LEU A 81 63.63 9.48 19.63
N LEU A 82 62.89 9.60 20.73
CA LEU A 82 61.44 9.78 20.74
C LEU A 82 61.02 11.06 19.99
N SER A 83 61.75 12.16 20.16
CA SER A 83 61.44 13.42 19.49
C SER A 83 61.53 13.34 17.97
N ILE A 84 62.35 12.42 17.44
CA ILE A 84 62.49 12.16 16.00
C ILE A 84 61.49 11.09 15.54
N ALA A 85 61.30 10.04 16.35
CA ALA A 85 60.47 8.90 15.97
C ALA A 85 58.97 9.23 15.98
N ILE A 86 58.47 10.00 16.96
CA ILE A 86 57.04 10.26 17.10
C ILE A 86 56.46 11.06 15.91
N PRO A 87 57.12 12.10 15.37
CA PRO A 87 56.67 12.75 14.13
C PRO A 87 56.50 11.78 12.95
N ALA A 88 57.43 10.83 12.79
CA ALA A 88 57.36 9.84 11.71
C ALA A 88 56.19 8.85 11.91
N VAL A 89 55.97 8.40 13.15
CA VAL A 89 54.82 7.55 13.50
C VAL A 89 53.50 8.29 13.26
N ASN A 90 53.40 9.56 13.66
CA ASN A 90 52.22 10.37 13.42
C ASN A 90 51.94 10.55 11.93
N ALA A 91 52.97 10.84 11.12
CA ALA A 91 52.83 10.96 9.66
C ALA A 91 52.33 9.65 9.03
N PHE A 92 52.81 8.50 9.50
CA PHE A 92 52.35 7.19 9.06
C PHE A 92 50.88 6.94 9.41
N VAL A 93 50.47 7.21 10.65
CA VAL A 93 49.07 7.04 11.10
C VAL A 93 48.13 7.94 10.30
N VAL A 94 48.51 9.20 10.07
CA VAL A 94 47.71 10.14 9.25
C VAL A 94 47.58 9.63 7.82
N THR A 95 48.65 9.07 7.24
CA THR A 95 48.63 8.53 5.86
C THR A 95 47.72 7.31 5.73
N ILE A 96 47.70 6.41 6.72
CA ILE A 96 46.78 5.26 6.71
C ILE A 96 45.34 5.74 6.87
N THR A 97 45.10 6.64 7.83
CA THR A 97 43.76 7.12 8.15
C THR A 97 43.14 7.89 6.99
N SER A 98 43.93 8.72 6.28
CA SER A 98 43.45 9.49 5.12
C SER A 98 43.10 8.61 3.92
N LYS A 99 43.86 7.53 3.68
CA LYS A 99 43.54 6.54 2.65
C LYS A 99 42.24 5.79 2.97
N PHE A 100 42.02 5.46 4.24
CA PHE A 100 40.80 4.79 4.68
C PHE A 100 39.57 5.70 4.55
N SER A 101 39.69 6.97 4.96
CA SER A 101 38.59 7.94 4.81
C SER A 101 38.24 8.20 3.34
N ALA A 102 39.24 8.35 2.47
CA ALA A 102 39.02 8.51 1.03
C ALA A 102 38.32 7.29 0.40
N LEU A 103 38.70 6.08 0.81
CA LEU A 103 38.05 4.85 0.35
C LEU A 103 36.59 4.76 0.82
N SER A 104 36.33 5.16 2.07
CA SER A 104 34.98 5.24 2.63
C SER A 104 34.11 6.26 1.88
N GLU A 105 34.66 7.43 1.57
CA GLU A 105 33.95 8.51 0.87
C GLU A 105 33.54 8.09 -0.55
N VAL A 106 34.44 7.46 -1.30
CA VAL A 106 34.13 6.87 -2.62
C VAL A 106 33.05 5.79 -2.53
N GLY A 107 33.06 4.98 -1.47
CA GLY A 107 32.01 4.00 -1.21
C GLY A 107 30.64 4.65 -0.96
N GLN A 108 30.61 5.71 -0.16
CA GLN A 108 29.39 6.48 0.11
C GLN A 108 28.87 7.21 -1.13
N GLU A 109 29.75 7.79 -1.95
CA GLU A 109 29.38 8.47 -3.18
C GLU A 109 28.73 7.50 -4.18
N LYS A 110 29.32 6.30 -4.36
CA LYS A 110 28.71 5.23 -5.17
C LYS A 110 27.34 4.82 -4.64
N ALA A 111 27.20 4.62 -3.33
CA ALA A 111 25.91 4.28 -2.73
C ALA A 111 24.86 5.38 -2.94
N ARG A 112 25.24 6.65 -2.86
CA ARG A 112 24.35 7.79 -3.15
C ARG A 112 23.96 7.87 -4.62
N ALA A 113 24.89 7.63 -5.54
CA ALA A 113 24.62 7.61 -6.97
C ALA A 113 23.65 6.47 -7.35
N GLU A 114 23.83 5.29 -6.77
CA GLU A 114 22.94 4.15 -6.96
C GLU A 114 21.54 4.43 -6.40
N LEU A 115 21.45 4.97 -5.17
CA LEU A 115 20.18 5.36 -4.56
C LEU A 115 19.45 6.43 -5.39
N SER A 116 20.18 7.43 -5.89
CA SER A 116 19.62 8.47 -6.77
C SER A 116 19.03 7.89 -8.06
N THR A 117 19.75 6.93 -8.66
CA THR A 117 19.29 6.21 -9.87
C THR A 117 18.06 5.36 -9.59
N GLN A 118 18.00 4.69 -8.43
CA GLN A 118 16.81 3.95 -8.02
C GLN A 118 15.61 4.88 -7.81
N ILE A 119 15.79 6.00 -7.12
CA ILE A 119 14.73 7.00 -6.89
C ILE A 119 14.22 7.56 -8.22
N SER A 120 15.09 7.90 -9.16
CA SER A 120 14.68 8.42 -10.47
C SER A 120 13.87 7.37 -11.26
N SER A 121 14.31 6.10 -11.23
CA SER A 121 13.59 5.00 -11.86
C SER A 121 12.20 4.77 -11.25
N GLN A 122 12.08 4.86 -9.92
CA GLN A 122 10.80 4.72 -9.22
C GLN A 122 9.87 5.89 -9.51
N ARG A 123 10.39 7.12 -9.57
CA ARG A 123 9.61 8.30 -9.97
C ARG A 123 9.09 8.17 -11.41
N ALA A 124 9.91 7.69 -12.34
CA ALA A 124 9.49 7.45 -13.72
C ALA A 124 8.37 6.39 -13.79
N LYS A 125 8.49 5.30 -13.04
CA LYS A 125 7.44 4.26 -12.94
C LYS A 125 6.15 4.84 -12.35
N LYS A 126 6.24 5.64 -11.29
CA LYS A 126 5.07 6.28 -10.68
C LYS A 126 4.37 7.21 -11.66
N LEU A 127 5.11 8.06 -12.37
CA LEU A 127 4.55 8.94 -13.40
C LEU A 127 3.83 8.15 -14.51
N ALA A 128 4.39 7.02 -14.93
CA ALA A 128 3.75 6.16 -15.93
C ALA A 128 2.44 5.53 -15.41
N ILE A 129 2.41 5.15 -14.13
CA ILE A 129 1.19 4.64 -13.47
C ILE A 129 0.14 5.76 -13.35
N ASP A 130 0.54 6.95 -12.92
CA ASP A 130 -0.37 8.10 -12.75
C ASP A 130 -1.02 8.47 -14.10
N LYS A 131 -0.26 8.51 -15.19
CA LYS A 131 -0.80 8.70 -16.55
C LYS A 131 -1.77 7.60 -16.98
N LYS A 132 -1.49 6.35 -16.60
CA LYS A 132 -2.41 5.24 -16.90
C LYS A 132 -3.70 5.34 -16.11
N ILE A 133 -3.64 5.79 -14.86
CA ILE A 133 -4.82 6.05 -14.03
C ILE A 133 -5.67 7.18 -14.63
N GLU A 134 -5.04 8.26 -15.07
CA GLU A 134 -5.72 9.37 -15.74
C GLU A 134 -6.45 8.90 -17.00
N PHE A 135 -5.75 8.17 -17.89
CA PHE A 135 -6.35 7.60 -19.09
C PHE A 135 -7.53 6.66 -18.78
N LEU A 136 -7.39 5.76 -17.80
CA LEU A 136 -8.46 4.84 -17.42
C LEU A 136 -9.66 5.57 -16.81
N ASN A 137 -9.44 6.68 -16.11
CA ASN A 137 -10.52 7.50 -15.56
C ASN A 137 -11.27 8.26 -16.66
N GLU A 138 -10.57 8.77 -17.67
CA GLU A 138 -11.19 9.39 -18.85
C GLU A 138 -12.02 8.37 -19.63
N GLU A 139 -11.46 7.17 -19.87
CA GLU A 139 -12.17 6.08 -20.53
C GLU A 139 -13.43 5.68 -19.74
N LYS A 140 -13.31 5.51 -18.42
CA LYS A 140 -14.46 5.22 -17.54
C LYS A 140 -15.54 6.30 -17.63
N ALA A 141 -15.18 7.58 -17.59
CA ALA A 141 -16.14 8.66 -17.69
C ALA A 141 -16.87 8.65 -19.05
N SER A 142 -16.15 8.35 -20.14
CA SER A 142 -16.75 8.21 -21.48
C SER A 142 -17.72 7.04 -21.58
N LEU A 143 -17.41 5.91 -20.92
CA LEU A 143 -18.28 4.74 -20.86
C LEU A 143 -19.52 5.00 -20.00
N GLU A 144 -19.39 5.72 -18.88
CA GLU A 144 -20.53 6.14 -18.07
C GLU A 144 -21.52 7.00 -18.87
N ILE A 145 -21.02 7.95 -19.68
CA ILE A 145 -21.86 8.76 -20.58
C ILE A 145 -22.60 7.88 -21.59
N GLN A 146 -21.92 6.88 -22.19
CA GLN A 146 -22.54 5.95 -23.13
C GLN A 146 -23.60 5.06 -22.47
N VAL A 147 -23.36 4.60 -21.24
CA VAL A 147 -24.35 3.83 -20.47
C VAL A 147 -25.59 4.66 -20.20
N ASP A 148 -25.44 5.93 -19.83
CA ASP A 148 -26.57 6.80 -19.55
C ASP A 148 -27.35 7.22 -20.80
N SER A 149 -26.67 7.39 -21.95
CA SER A 149 -27.34 7.60 -23.24
C SER A 149 -28.16 6.37 -23.63
N LEU A 150 -27.59 5.17 -23.52
CA LEU A 150 -28.28 3.90 -23.81
C LEU A 150 -29.48 3.67 -22.87
N LYS A 151 -29.36 3.98 -21.57
CA LYS A 151 -30.50 3.92 -20.64
C LYS A 151 -31.62 4.89 -21.06
N THR A 152 -31.25 6.08 -21.52
CA THR A 152 -32.22 7.08 -21.99
C THR A 152 -32.93 6.60 -23.26
N GLU A 153 -32.19 6.01 -24.20
CA GLU A 153 -32.76 5.40 -25.41
C GLU A 153 -33.68 4.23 -25.08
N LEU A 154 -33.28 3.34 -24.15
CA LEU A 154 -34.11 2.25 -23.66
C LEU A 154 -35.43 2.79 -23.09
N LYS A 155 -35.38 3.83 -22.24
CA LYS A 155 -36.59 4.46 -21.69
C LYS A 155 -37.49 5.03 -22.78
N LYS A 156 -36.91 5.71 -23.78
CA LYS A 156 -37.66 6.22 -24.94
C LYS A 156 -38.31 5.09 -25.73
N LEU A 157 -37.56 4.04 -26.05
CA LEU A 157 -38.08 2.89 -26.79
C LEU A 157 -39.20 2.19 -26.02
N LYS A 158 -39.04 2.01 -24.70
CA LYS A 158 -40.08 1.46 -23.82
C LYS A 158 -41.36 2.31 -23.87
N SER A 159 -41.25 3.64 -23.81
CA SER A 159 -42.41 4.53 -23.92
C SER A 159 -43.10 4.50 -25.29
N LYS A 160 -42.40 4.11 -26.37
CA LYS A 160 -43.00 3.91 -27.70
C LYS A 160 -43.70 2.55 -27.82
N ILE A 161 -43.18 1.52 -27.16
CA ILE A 161 -43.75 0.17 -27.17
C ILE A 161 -45.01 0.11 -26.30
N GLN A 162 -45.02 0.76 -25.14
CA GLN A 162 -46.11 0.70 -24.16
C GLN A 162 -47.51 1.03 -24.72
N PRO A 163 -47.72 2.07 -25.56
CA PRO A 163 -49.01 2.33 -26.19
C PRO A 163 -49.45 1.22 -27.15
N SER A 164 -48.50 0.60 -27.86
CA SER A 164 -48.78 -0.52 -28.76
C SER A 164 -49.18 -1.77 -27.98
N GLU A 165 -48.51 -2.05 -26.85
CA GLU A 165 -48.94 -3.11 -25.92
C GLU A 165 -50.36 -2.84 -25.39
N GLN A 166 -50.66 -1.61 -24.97
CA GLN A 166 -52.00 -1.22 -24.52
C GLN A 166 -53.06 -1.36 -25.62
N ALA A 167 -52.71 -1.06 -26.88
CA ALA A 167 -53.60 -1.26 -28.02
C ALA A 167 -53.88 -2.75 -28.24
N ILE A 168 -52.86 -3.61 -28.18
CA ILE A 168 -53.01 -5.07 -28.28
C ILE A 168 -53.94 -5.59 -27.17
N TRP A 169 -53.75 -5.14 -25.93
CA TRP A 169 -54.67 -5.47 -24.83
C TRP A 169 -56.10 -4.99 -25.10
N GLY A 170 -56.26 -3.78 -25.62
CA GLY A 170 -57.56 -3.24 -25.99
C GLY A 170 -58.27 -4.04 -27.08
N VAL A 171 -57.53 -4.51 -28.10
CA VAL A 171 -58.07 -5.37 -29.15
C VAL A 171 -58.44 -6.74 -28.60
N ALA A 172 -57.57 -7.37 -27.80
CA ALA A 172 -57.84 -8.66 -27.18
C ALA A 172 -59.10 -8.62 -26.28
N LEU A 173 -59.28 -7.55 -25.49
CA LEU A 173 -60.47 -7.36 -24.65
C LEU A 173 -61.74 -7.16 -25.48
N LYS A 174 -61.67 -6.42 -26.60
CA LYS A 174 -62.81 -6.26 -27.53
C LYS A 174 -63.18 -7.58 -28.19
N ALA A 175 -62.20 -8.34 -28.67
CA ALA A 175 -62.41 -9.66 -29.28
C ALA A 175 -63.08 -10.62 -28.29
N ASN A 176 -62.61 -10.66 -27.04
CA ASN A 176 -63.19 -11.45 -25.97
C ASN A 176 -64.63 -11.04 -25.63
N LYS A 177 -64.92 -9.72 -25.56
CA LYS A 177 -66.29 -9.23 -25.37
C LYS A 177 -67.21 -9.71 -26.50
N LEU A 178 -66.76 -9.62 -27.75
CA LEU A 178 -67.52 -10.08 -28.91
C LEU A 178 -67.75 -11.59 -28.88
N LEU A 179 -66.74 -12.39 -28.50
CA LEU A 179 -66.88 -13.84 -28.31
C LEU A 179 -67.94 -14.20 -27.27
N ASN A 180 -67.97 -13.49 -26.14
CA ASN A 180 -69.00 -13.71 -25.11
C ASN A 180 -70.39 -13.31 -25.61
N GLN A 181 -70.53 -12.18 -26.31
CA GLN A 181 -71.80 -11.77 -26.91
C GLN A 181 -72.30 -12.79 -27.95
N LEU A 182 -71.40 -13.35 -28.76
CA LEU A 182 -71.72 -14.41 -29.72
C LEU A 182 -72.16 -15.71 -29.01
N ARG A 183 -71.52 -16.07 -27.90
CA ARG A 183 -71.92 -17.24 -27.09
C ARG A 183 -73.33 -17.07 -26.50
N ASP A 184 -73.67 -15.87 -26.05
CA ASP A 184 -74.98 -15.57 -25.47
C ASP A 184 -76.08 -15.59 -26.55
N ILE A 185 -75.77 -15.16 -27.77
CA ILE A 185 -76.67 -15.27 -28.94
C ILE A 185 -76.85 -16.74 -29.36
N ARG A 186 -75.78 -17.54 -29.34
CA ARG A 186 -75.80 -18.99 -29.66
C ARG A 186 -76.69 -19.80 -28.72
N PHE A 187 -76.91 -19.32 -27.49
CA PHE A 187 -77.81 -19.96 -26.53
C PHE A 187 -79.29 -19.67 -26.82
N LEU A 188 -79.59 -18.68 -27.68
CA LEU A 188 -80.96 -18.21 -27.97
C LEU A 188 -81.50 -18.62 -29.35
N SER A 189 -80.68 -19.20 -30.24
CA SER A 189 -81.12 -19.60 -31.59
C SER A 189 -80.42 -20.89 -32.05
N GLU A 190 -81.13 -22.01 -32.06
CA GLU A 190 -80.68 -23.28 -32.69
C GLU A 190 -80.66 -23.20 -34.24
N SER A 191 -81.10 -22.09 -34.84
CA SER A 191 -81.25 -21.92 -36.29
C SER A 191 -80.09 -21.19 -36.98
N ASP A 192 -79.19 -20.52 -36.24
CA ASP A 192 -78.21 -19.57 -36.81
C ASP A 192 -76.74 -20.03 -36.81
N ALA A 193 -76.46 -21.29 -36.44
CA ALA A 193 -75.09 -21.81 -36.33
C ALA A 193 -74.32 -21.85 -37.67
N THR A 194 -75.03 -21.94 -38.80
CA THR A 194 -74.45 -21.92 -40.15
C THR A 194 -74.19 -20.49 -40.65
N VAL A 195 -75.09 -19.54 -40.36
CA VAL A 195 -74.96 -18.13 -40.75
C VAL A 195 -73.82 -17.46 -39.97
N THR A 196 -73.59 -17.87 -38.72
CA THR A 196 -72.47 -17.34 -37.90
C THR A 196 -71.10 -17.80 -38.38
N ALA A 197 -70.96 -19.01 -38.91
CA ALA A 197 -69.68 -19.50 -39.44
C ALA A 197 -69.25 -18.74 -40.71
N GLU A 198 -70.20 -18.45 -41.61
CA GLU A 198 -69.93 -17.63 -42.80
C GLU A 198 -69.59 -16.19 -42.45
N HIS A 199 -70.29 -15.58 -41.48
CA HIS A 199 -70.05 -14.18 -41.12
C HIS A 199 -68.76 -13.98 -40.30
N ILE A 200 -68.32 -15.00 -39.55
CA ILE A 200 -67.01 -15.01 -38.88
C ILE A 200 -65.87 -15.06 -39.92
N ALA A 201 -66.04 -15.83 -41.01
CA ALA A 201 -65.09 -15.88 -42.11
C ALA A 201 -65.08 -14.61 -42.99
N GLU A 202 -66.16 -13.82 -42.98
CA GLU A 202 -66.19 -12.46 -43.58
C GLU A 202 -65.49 -11.40 -42.73
N LEU A 203 -65.51 -11.54 -41.40
CA LEU A 203 -65.01 -10.53 -40.47
C LEU A 203 -63.54 -10.72 -40.07
N PHE A 204 -63.04 -11.94 -40.17
CA PHE A 204 -61.68 -12.30 -39.84
C PHE A 204 -61.11 -13.19 -40.94
N SER A 205 -59.91 -12.86 -41.41
CA SER A 205 -59.21 -13.74 -42.33
C SER A 205 -58.81 -15.04 -41.62
N GLU A 206 -58.60 -16.12 -42.38
CA GLU A 206 -57.99 -17.36 -41.88
C GLU A 206 -56.65 -17.09 -41.16
N GLU A 207 -55.93 -16.05 -41.57
CA GLU A 207 -54.69 -15.61 -40.93
C GLU A 207 -54.93 -15.02 -39.53
N ASP A 208 -55.97 -14.20 -39.35
CA ASP A 208 -56.33 -13.62 -38.05
C ASP A 208 -56.75 -14.71 -37.04
N LEU A 209 -57.47 -15.73 -37.53
CA LEU A 209 -57.87 -16.88 -36.72
C LEU A 209 -56.65 -17.74 -36.34
N SER A 210 -55.74 -17.96 -37.28
CA SER A 210 -54.47 -18.65 -37.05
C SER A 210 -53.55 -17.91 -36.08
N ASP A 211 -53.52 -16.58 -36.13
CA ASP A 211 -52.74 -15.74 -35.22
C ASP A 211 -53.32 -15.76 -33.80
N ALA A 212 -54.64 -15.70 -33.66
CA ALA A 212 -55.31 -15.84 -32.38
C ALA A 212 -55.06 -17.22 -31.74
N GLU A 213 -55.09 -18.29 -32.54
CA GLU A 213 -54.79 -19.64 -32.09
C GLU A 213 -53.31 -19.80 -31.71
N ARG A 214 -52.37 -19.28 -32.52
CA ARG A 214 -50.95 -19.25 -32.18
C ARG A 214 -50.69 -18.51 -30.88
N TRP A 215 -51.33 -17.37 -30.68
CA TRP A 215 -51.22 -16.61 -29.45
C TRP A 215 -51.77 -17.38 -28.24
N TYR A 216 -52.96 -17.98 -28.36
CA TYR A 216 -53.54 -18.79 -27.30
C TYR A 216 -52.63 -19.98 -26.93
N ASN A 217 -52.04 -20.62 -27.93
CA ASN A 217 -51.10 -21.71 -27.74
C ASN A 217 -49.81 -21.24 -27.07
N GLN A 218 -49.23 -20.11 -27.49
CA GLN A 218 -48.06 -19.51 -26.84
C GLN A 218 -48.34 -19.12 -25.38
N MET A 219 -49.53 -18.59 -25.11
CA MET A 219 -49.96 -18.25 -23.76
C MET A 219 -50.12 -19.50 -22.90
N THR A 220 -50.74 -20.55 -23.45
CA THR A 220 -50.91 -21.85 -22.79
C THR A 220 -49.56 -22.49 -22.49
N ASP A 221 -48.62 -22.39 -23.42
CA ASP A 221 -47.24 -22.83 -23.25
C ASP A 221 -46.49 -22.07 -22.16
N THR A 222 -46.78 -20.77 -22.02
CA THR A 222 -46.04 -19.89 -21.11
C THR A 222 -46.60 -19.91 -19.70
N PHE A 223 -47.93 -19.99 -19.57
CA PHE A 223 -48.64 -19.79 -18.31
C PHE A 223 -49.53 -20.98 -17.91
N GLY A 224 -49.67 -21.99 -18.77
CA GLY A 224 -50.52 -23.15 -18.51
C GLY A 224 -51.99 -22.90 -18.87
N THR A 225 -52.69 -23.99 -19.19
CA THR A 225 -54.06 -23.96 -19.74
C THR A 225 -55.06 -23.24 -18.83
N ASN A 226 -54.95 -23.41 -17.51
CA ASN A 226 -55.88 -22.79 -16.55
C ASN A 226 -55.81 -21.26 -16.58
N ILE A 227 -54.60 -20.72 -16.70
CA ILE A 227 -54.34 -19.28 -16.62
C ILE A 227 -54.64 -18.62 -17.96
N SER A 228 -54.25 -19.26 -19.06
CA SER A 228 -54.62 -18.82 -20.41
C SER A 228 -56.13 -18.81 -20.58
N LYS A 229 -56.83 -19.82 -20.06
CA LYS A 229 -58.28 -19.85 -20.03
C LYS A 229 -58.87 -18.76 -19.12
N ALA A 230 -58.33 -18.52 -17.93
CA ALA A 230 -58.80 -17.44 -17.05
C ALA A 230 -58.62 -16.04 -17.67
N MET A 231 -57.51 -15.80 -18.38
CA MET A 231 -57.25 -14.57 -19.13
C MET A 231 -58.24 -14.36 -20.28
N VAL A 232 -58.66 -15.46 -20.92
CA VAL A 232 -59.66 -15.44 -22.00
C VAL A 232 -61.08 -15.37 -21.45
N ASP A 233 -61.40 -15.98 -20.31
CA ASP A 233 -62.78 -16.00 -19.82
C ASP A 233 -63.10 -14.76 -18.98
N LYS A 234 -62.17 -14.27 -18.14
CA LYS A 234 -62.35 -13.16 -17.19
C LYS A 234 -61.05 -12.39 -16.91
N PRO A 235 -60.63 -11.48 -17.81
CA PRO A 235 -59.31 -10.82 -17.74
C PRO A 235 -59.13 -9.92 -16.51
N ALA A 236 -60.21 -9.37 -15.95
CA ALA A 236 -60.15 -8.55 -14.74
C ALA A 236 -59.82 -9.37 -13.48
N ASP A 237 -60.22 -10.64 -13.42
CA ASP A 237 -60.07 -11.50 -12.24
C ASP A 237 -58.61 -11.96 -12.05
N LEU A 238 -57.81 -11.95 -13.13
CA LEU A 238 -56.40 -12.33 -13.07
C LEU A 238 -55.55 -11.34 -12.27
N TYR A 239 -55.84 -10.05 -12.37
CA TYR A 239 -55.13 -9.01 -11.60
C TYR A 239 -55.57 -8.97 -10.13
N LEU A 240 -56.69 -9.62 -9.82
CA LEU A 240 -57.34 -9.57 -8.52
C LEU A 240 -57.23 -10.89 -7.72
N SER A 241 -56.77 -12.00 -8.35
CA SER A 241 -56.54 -13.28 -7.67
C SER A 241 -55.04 -13.55 -7.47
N PRO A 242 -54.53 -13.39 -6.22
CA PRO A 242 -53.17 -13.73 -5.85
C PRO A 242 -52.81 -15.20 -6.14
N GLU A 243 -53.80 -16.10 -6.09
CA GLU A 243 -53.64 -17.52 -6.35
C GLU A 243 -53.29 -17.79 -7.82
N LEU A 244 -54.00 -17.15 -8.76
CA LEU A 244 -53.73 -17.28 -10.20
C LEU A 244 -52.40 -16.64 -10.59
N ILE A 245 -52.02 -15.52 -9.96
CA ILE A 245 -50.71 -14.89 -10.16
C ILE A 245 -49.59 -15.81 -9.66
N LYS A 246 -49.78 -16.45 -8.50
CA LYS A 246 -48.83 -17.39 -7.94
C LYS A 246 -48.69 -18.64 -8.82
N GLU A 247 -49.81 -19.20 -9.30
CA GLU A 247 -49.81 -20.34 -10.23
C GLU A 247 -49.06 -20.01 -11.53
N ALA A 248 -49.21 -18.79 -12.07
CA ALA A 248 -48.51 -18.34 -13.28
C ALA A 248 -47.00 -18.27 -13.08
N LEU A 249 -46.58 -17.70 -11.95
CA LEU A 249 -45.16 -17.58 -11.61
C LEU A 249 -44.53 -18.95 -11.34
N GLU A 250 -45.25 -19.85 -10.67
CA GLU A 250 -44.79 -21.22 -10.42
C GLU A 250 -44.68 -22.05 -11.70
N TYR A 251 -45.65 -21.93 -12.61
CA TYR A 251 -45.62 -22.62 -13.90
C TYR A 251 -44.46 -22.11 -14.78
N ALA A 252 -44.29 -20.79 -14.88
CA ALA A 252 -43.19 -20.19 -15.63
C ALA A 252 -41.81 -20.51 -15.03
N ALA A 253 -41.71 -20.59 -13.70
CA ALA A 253 -40.47 -20.95 -13.00
C ALA A 253 -40.07 -22.41 -13.24
N LYS A 254 -41.04 -23.35 -13.21
CA LYS A 254 -40.80 -24.78 -13.51
C LYS A 254 -40.30 -25.02 -14.93
N ARG A 255 -40.70 -24.18 -15.90
CA ARG A 255 -40.22 -24.26 -17.29
C ARG A 255 -38.80 -23.72 -17.49
N LYS A 256 -38.34 -22.80 -16.63
CA LYS A 256 -36.97 -22.23 -16.67
C LYS A 256 -35.91 -23.06 -15.97
N THR A 257 -36.28 -24.05 -15.16
CA THR A 257 -35.34 -25.08 -14.69
C THR A 257 -35.16 -26.12 -15.79
N PRO A 258 -33.97 -26.23 -16.43
CA PRO A 258 -33.70 -27.37 -17.29
C PRO A 258 -33.77 -28.61 -16.39
N SER A 259 -34.55 -29.62 -16.78
CA SER A 259 -34.41 -30.96 -16.22
C SER A 259 -32.96 -31.37 -16.39
N ALA A 260 -32.19 -31.38 -15.31
CA ALA A 260 -30.86 -31.99 -15.33
C ALA A 260 -31.04 -33.43 -15.84
N PRO A 261 -30.31 -33.86 -16.88
CA PRO A 261 -30.41 -35.24 -17.33
C PRO A 261 -30.00 -36.16 -16.18
N PRO A 262 -30.68 -37.31 -15.98
CA PRO A 262 -30.29 -38.24 -14.95
C PRO A 262 -28.87 -38.73 -15.24
N LEU A 263 -28.00 -38.63 -14.24
CA LEU A 263 -26.67 -39.25 -14.28
C LEU A 263 -26.85 -40.77 -14.33
N ALA A 264 -26.62 -41.34 -15.50
CA ALA A 264 -26.33 -42.75 -15.72
C ALA A 264 -25.23 -42.84 -16.79
#